data_AF-A0AAV4HLM2-F1
#
_entry.id   AF-A0AAV4HLM2-F1
#
_cell.length_a   1.000
_cell.length_b   1.000
_cell.length_c   1.000
_cell.angle_alpha   90.00
_cell.angle_beta   90.00
_cell.angle_gamma   90.00
#
_symmetry.space_group_name_H-M   'P 1'
#
loop_
_entity.id
_entity.type
_entity.pdbx_description
1 polymer ?
#
loop_
_entity_poly.entity_id
_entity_poly.type
_entity_poly.pdbx_seq_one_letter_code
_entity_poly.pdbx_strand_id
1 'polypeptide(L)'
;MFNALENVKNSNKKELNRKLTKTNIEKITKIYATNLKRSAPDTIQVQEDVYGGIFHMLSTDAKPRPDLCPTGIHSWCFFQRALALGEEPRKHNTTIKAEVEKFILPIVQRLTQPDLLQRCATMQTQNAN
;
A
#
# COMPACT_ATOMS: atom_id res chain seq x y z
N MET A 1 -2.67 1.87 10.93
CA MET A 1 -3.13 2.21 9.55
C MET A 1 -4.59 2.64 9.52
N PHE A 2 -5.55 1.77 9.88
CA PHE A 2 -6.99 2.05 9.80
C PHE A 2 -7.42 3.40 10.39
N ASN A 3 -7.17 3.61 11.69
CA ASN A 3 -7.57 4.85 12.39
C ASN A 3 -6.92 6.09 11.77
N ALA A 4 -5.68 5.99 11.29
CA ALA A 4 -5.02 7.11 10.63
C ALA A 4 -5.74 7.51 9.32
N LEU A 5 -6.14 6.52 8.52
CA LEU A 5 -6.91 6.74 7.30
C LEU A 5 -8.32 7.28 7.59
N GLU A 6 -8.98 6.77 8.63
CA GLU A 6 -10.29 7.26 9.05
C GLU A 6 -10.24 8.71 9.53
N ASN A 7 -9.24 9.06 10.33
CA ASN A 7 -8.99 10.43 10.77
C ASN A 7 -8.74 11.36 9.58
N VAL A 8 -7.84 10.97 8.65
CA VAL A 8 -7.56 11.75 7.44
C VAL A 8 -8.81 11.93 6.57
N LYS A 9 -9.63 10.88 6.43
CA LYS A 9 -10.93 10.98 5.74
C LYS A 9 -11.85 11.99 6.42
N ASN A 10 -11.98 11.93 7.74
CA ASN A 10 -12.88 12.79 8.50
C ASN A 10 -12.44 14.26 8.45
N SER A 11 -11.15 14.54 8.58
CA SER A 11 -10.58 15.89 8.43
C SER A 11 -10.72 16.45 7.01
N ASN A 12 -10.81 15.59 5.99
CA ASN A 12 -10.89 15.98 4.58
C ASN A 12 -12.20 15.51 3.91
N LYS A 13 -13.31 15.53 4.66
CA LYS A 13 -14.58 14.91 4.25
C LYS A 13 -15.08 15.39 2.88
N LYS A 14 -14.93 16.68 2.58
CA LYS A 14 -15.32 17.25 1.27
C LYS A 14 -14.62 16.55 0.10
N GLU A 15 -13.33 16.26 0.24
CA GLU A 15 -12.52 15.65 -0.82
C GLU A 15 -12.60 14.12 -0.84
N LEU A 16 -12.72 13.48 0.34
CA LEU A 16 -12.47 12.05 0.51
C LEU A 16 -13.70 11.19 0.74
N ASN A 17 -14.86 11.74 1.10
CA ASN A 17 -16.01 10.94 1.59
C ASN A 17 -16.45 9.81 0.64
N ARG A 18 -16.41 10.06 -0.68
CA ARG A 18 -16.77 9.07 -1.71
C ARG A 18 -15.57 8.35 -2.35
N LYS A 19 -14.34 8.71 -1.99
CA LYS A 19 -13.09 8.19 -2.61
C LYS A 19 -12.35 7.24 -1.67
N LEU A 20 -12.23 7.61 -0.40
CA LEU A 20 -11.68 6.79 0.67
C LEU A 20 -12.84 6.20 1.49
N THR A 21 -13.56 5.27 0.87
CA THR A 21 -14.68 4.55 1.51
C THR A 21 -14.16 3.63 2.61
N LYS A 22 -15.04 3.18 3.52
CA LYS A 22 -14.67 2.23 4.58
C LYS A 22 -14.03 0.96 3.99
N THR A 23 -14.62 0.41 2.93
CA THR A 23 -14.09 -0.74 2.20
C THR A 23 -12.69 -0.48 1.63
N ASN A 24 -12.42 0.71 1.09
CA ASN A 24 -11.08 1.06 0.62
C ASN A 24 -10.07 1.18 1.77
N ILE A 25 -10.47 1.76 2.91
CA ILE A 25 -9.65 1.83 4.12
C ILE A 25 -9.29 0.43 4.63
N GLU A 26 -10.25 -0.49 4.64
CA GLU A 26 -10.05 -1.90 5.03
C GLU A 26 -9.06 -2.60 4.10
N LYS A 27 -9.21 -2.42 2.78
CA LYS A 27 -8.28 -2.98 1.78
C LYS A 27 -6.86 -2.45 1.96
N ILE A 28 -6.68 -1.14 2.10
CA ILE A 28 -5.37 -0.51 2.32
C ILE A 28 -4.74 -1.05 3.62
N THR A 29 -5.53 -1.12 4.70
CA THR A 29 -5.08 -1.63 5.99
C THR A 29 -4.66 -3.09 5.89
N LYS A 30 -5.40 -3.91 5.14
CA LYS A 30 -5.07 -5.31 4.89
C LYS A 30 -3.76 -5.46 4.12
N ILE A 31 -3.55 -4.67 3.05
CA ILE A 31 -2.28 -4.69 2.31
C ILE A 31 -1.10 -4.34 3.22
N TYR A 32 -1.22 -3.26 4.00
CA TYR A 32 -0.20 -2.88 4.96
C TYR A 32 0.12 -4.02 5.95
N ALA A 33 -0.91 -4.60 6.58
CA ALA A 33 -0.71 -5.65 7.58
C ALA A 33 -0.15 -6.95 6.98
N THR A 34 -0.58 -7.34 5.77
CA THR A 34 -0.07 -8.54 5.09
C THR A 34 1.40 -8.40 4.74
N ASN A 35 1.82 -7.28 4.14
CA ASN A 35 3.21 -7.07 3.77
C ASN A 35 4.11 -6.90 5.01
N LEU A 36 3.64 -6.18 6.03
CA LEU A 36 4.34 -6.09 7.31
C LEU A 36 4.63 -7.48 7.91
N LYS A 37 3.62 -8.35 7.96
CA LYS A 37 3.76 -9.71 8.50
C LYS A 37 4.67 -10.60 7.66
N ARG A 38 4.66 -10.44 6.34
CA ARG A 38 5.46 -11.26 5.41
C ARG A 38 6.94 -10.94 5.52
N SER A 39 7.29 -9.66 5.67
CA SER A 39 8.65 -9.19 5.44
C SER A 39 9.40 -8.83 6.72
N ALA A 40 8.69 -8.71 7.85
CA ALA A 40 9.33 -8.54 9.16
C ALA A 40 10.20 -9.77 9.51
N PRO A 41 11.33 -9.58 10.22
CA PRO A 41 11.78 -8.33 10.84
C PRO A 41 12.61 -7.41 9.93
N ASP A 42 12.78 -7.72 8.64
CA ASP A 42 13.54 -6.88 7.72
C ASP A 42 12.78 -5.57 7.41
N THR A 43 13.21 -4.47 8.02
CA THR A 43 12.52 -3.18 7.89
C THR A 43 12.62 -2.59 6.50
N ILE A 44 13.69 -2.88 5.76
CA ILE A 44 13.86 -2.41 4.38
C ILE A 44 12.87 -3.16 3.49
N GLN A 45 12.83 -4.50 3.60
CA GLN A 45 11.90 -5.31 2.82
C GLN A 45 10.43 -5.00 3.16
N VAL A 46 10.11 -4.75 4.44
CA VAL A 46 8.76 -4.29 4.84
C VAL A 46 8.40 -2.98 4.14
N GLN A 47 9.31 -2.02 4.11
CA GLN A 47 9.06 -0.73 3.47
C GLN A 47 8.78 -0.94 1.97
N GLU A 48 9.65 -1.66 1.26
CA GLU A 48 9.50 -1.94 -0.16
C GLU A 48 8.19 -2.67 -0.47
N ASP A 49 7.86 -3.72 0.27
CA ASP A 49 6.66 -4.53 0.04
C ASP A 49 5.38 -3.76 0.34
N VAL A 50 5.36 -2.95 1.41
CA VAL A 50 4.22 -2.09 1.73
C VAL A 50 4.04 -1.06 0.62
N TYR A 51 5.09 -0.38 0.19
CA TYR A 51 5.00 0.56 -0.92
C TYR A 51 4.54 -0.13 -2.21
N GLY A 52 5.12 -1.27 -2.58
CA GLY A 52 4.70 -2.06 -3.74
C GLY A 52 3.21 -2.41 -3.73
N GLY A 53 2.69 -2.85 -2.59
CA GLY A 53 1.26 -3.13 -2.43
C GLY A 53 0.37 -1.88 -2.57
N ILE A 54 0.77 -0.75 -1.97
CA ILE A 54 0.00 0.50 -2.05
C ILE A 54 0.04 1.08 -3.47
N PHE A 55 1.20 1.10 -4.09
CA PHE A 55 1.39 1.57 -5.46
C PHE A 55 0.63 0.69 -6.45
N HIS A 56 0.58 -0.62 -6.23
CA HIS A 56 -0.25 -1.53 -7.02
C HIS A 56 -1.74 -1.17 -6.96
N MET A 57 -2.28 -0.78 -5.79
CA MET A 57 -3.69 -0.35 -5.67
C MET A 57 -3.99 0.98 -6.40
N LEU A 58 -2.97 1.83 -6.54
CA LEU A 58 -3.04 3.14 -7.20
C LEU A 58 -2.75 3.07 -8.71
N SER A 59 -2.21 1.97 -9.20
CA SER A 59 -1.89 1.77 -10.61
C SER A 59 -3.13 1.86 -11.49
N THR A 60 -2.97 2.50 -12.64
CA THR A 60 -3.99 2.67 -13.68
C THR A 60 -3.35 2.35 -15.03
N ASP A 61 -4.16 2.11 -16.06
CA ASP A 61 -3.61 1.90 -17.41
C ASP A 61 -2.87 3.15 -17.95
N ALA A 62 -3.30 4.35 -17.56
CA ALA A 62 -2.65 5.61 -17.95
C ALA A 62 -1.36 5.90 -17.18
N LYS A 63 -1.22 5.32 -15.97
CA LYS A 63 -0.05 5.46 -15.10
C LYS A 63 0.24 4.12 -14.43
N PRO A 64 0.76 3.13 -15.19
CA PRO A 64 1.17 1.86 -14.61
C PRO A 64 2.39 2.11 -13.70
N ARG A 65 2.48 1.37 -12.60
CA ARG A 65 3.60 1.46 -11.65
C ARG A 65 4.21 0.06 -11.43
N PRO A 66 4.79 -0.55 -12.48
CA PRO A 66 5.26 -1.93 -12.42
C PRO A 66 6.52 -2.06 -11.55
N ASP A 67 7.33 -1.01 -11.44
CA ASP A 67 8.68 -1.04 -10.86
C ASP A 67 8.72 -1.45 -9.38
N LEU A 68 7.61 -1.33 -8.67
CA LEU A 68 7.50 -1.69 -7.25
C LEU A 68 6.80 -3.03 -7.01
N CYS A 69 6.46 -3.73 -8.10
CA CYS A 69 5.89 -5.07 -8.06
C CYS A 69 6.97 -6.10 -8.39
N PRO A 70 6.96 -7.30 -7.77
CA PRO A 70 7.91 -8.34 -8.14
C PRO A 70 7.75 -8.74 -9.61
N THR A 71 8.87 -9.06 -10.26
CA THR A 71 8.92 -9.51 -11.66
C THR A 71 8.76 -11.02 -11.77
N GLY A 72 8.50 -11.52 -12.98
CA GLY A 72 8.52 -12.95 -13.31
C GLY A 72 7.13 -13.63 -13.31
N ILE A 73 7.11 -14.86 -13.81
CA ILE A 73 5.87 -15.64 -14.03
C ILE A 73 5.11 -15.97 -12.74
N HIS A 74 5.79 -15.94 -11.60
CA HIS A 74 5.20 -16.15 -10.27
C HIS A 74 4.84 -14.84 -9.56
N SER A 75 4.95 -13.70 -10.24
CA SER A 75 4.56 -12.42 -9.67
C SER A 75 3.08 -12.43 -9.28
N TRP A 76 2.79 -11.93 -8.08
CA TRP A 76 1.41 -11.68 -7.66
C TRP A 76 0.79 -10.50 -8.45
N CYS A 77 1.62 -9.61 -9.02
CA CYS A 77 1.16 -8.53 -9.87
C CYS A 77 0.82 -9.07 -11.25
N PHE A 78 -0.46 -8.96 -11.63
CA PHE A 78 -0.93 -9.49 -12.92
C PHE A 78 -0.19 -8.86 -14.11
N PHE A 79 0.19 -7.59 -14.01
CA PHE A 79 0.86 -6.84 -15.08
C PHE A 79 2.27 -7.40 -15.31
N GLN A 80 3.07 -7.48 -14.24
CA GLN A 80 4.42 -8.05 -14.30
C GLN A 80 4.41 -9.52 -14.73
N ARG A 81 3.40 -10.28 -14.29
CA ARG A 81 3.24 -11.68 -14.70
C ARG A 81 2.93 -11.81 -16.19
N ALA A 82 2.04 -10.99 -16.74
CA ALA A 82 1.72 -11.00 -18.17
C ALA A 82 2.96 -10.65 -19.01
N LEU A 83 3.71 -9.61 -18.61
CA LEU A 83 4.97 -9.25 -19.27
C LEU A 83 5.98 -10.40 -19.26
N ALA A 84 6.13 -11.09 -18.14
CA ALA A 84 7.04 -12.23 -18.02
C ALA A 84 6.62 -13.45 -18.86
N LEU A 85 5.32 -13.59 -19.16
CA LEU A 85 4.78 -14.65 -20.02
C LEU A 85 4.75 -14.26 -21.50
N GLY A 86 5.06 -13.01 -21.86
CA GLY A 86 4.91 -12.50 -23.22
C GLY A 86 3.44 -12.28 -23.63
N GLU A 87 2.54 -12.14 -22.66
CA GLU A 87 1.11 -11.91 -22.86
C GLU A 87 0.77 -10.42 -22.78
N GLU A 88 -0.35 -10.01 -23.41
CA GLU A 88 -0.88 -8.66 -23.23
C GLU A 88 -1.49 -8.51 -21.81
N PRO A 89 -1.02 -7.54 -21.00
CA PRO A 89 -1.57 -7.32 -19.68
C PRO A 89 -3.05 -6.92 -19.73
N ARG A 90 -3.84 -7.48 -18.81
CA ARG A 90 -5.24 -7.06 -18.62
C ARG A 90 -5.32 -5.58 -18.19
N LYS A 91 -6.48 -4.95 -18.39
CA LYS A 91 -6.71 -3.58 -17.90
C LYS A 91 -6.67 -3.52 -16.37
N HIS A 92 -6.07 -2.46 -15.84
CA HIS A 92 -6.00 -2.22 -14.40
C HIS A 92 -7.40 -1.97 -13.83
N ASN A 93 -7.76 -2.74 -12.80
CA ASN A 93 -8.90 -2.41 -11.95
C ASN A 93 -8.42 -1.53 -10.79
N THR A 94 -8.35 -0.21 -11.04
CA THR A 94 -7.87 0.75 -10.05
C THR A 94 -8.77 0.76 -8.83
N THR A 95 -8.23 0.30 -7.70
CA THR A 95 -9.00 0.18 -6.45
C THR A 95 -9.16 1.54 -5.75
N ILE A 96 -8.17 2.43 -5.91
CA ILE A 96 -8.14 3.75 -5.26
C ILE A 96 -7.83 4.82 -6.30
N LYS A 97 -8.61 5.90 -6.31
CA LYS A 97 -8.37 7.05 -7.20
C LYS A 97 -7.03 7.72 -6.88
N ALA A 98 -6.30 8.14 -7.93
CA ALA A 98 -5.01 8.83 -7.80
C ALA A 98 -5.09 10.07 -6.88
N GLU A 99 -6.21 10.78 -6.84
CA GLU A 99 -6.40 11.95 -5.96
C GLU A 99 -6.30 11.63 -4.46
N VAL A 100 -6.48 10.37 -4.06
CA VAL A 100 -6.36 9.92 -2.66
C VAL A 100 -4.90 9.67 -2.28
N GLU A 101 -4.00 9.52 -3.27
CA GLU A 101 -2.58 9.24 -3.08
C GLU A 101 -1.92 10.26 -2.14
N LYS A 102 -2.17 11.56 -2.34
CA LYS A 102 -1.61 12.65 -1.52
C LYS A 102 -1.95 12.53 -0.03
N PHE A 103 -3.01 11.81 0.31
CA PHE A 103 -3.46 11.58 1.68
C PHE A 103 -2.96 10.25 2.27
N ILE A 104 -2.79 9.23 1.44
CA ILE A 104 -2.35 7.90 1.87
C ILE A 104 -0.83 7.86 2.05
N LEU A 105 -0.07 8.43 1.11
CA LEU A 105 1.40 8.32 1.11
C LEU A 105 2.05 8.84 2.40
N PRO A 106 1.66 9.99 2.98
CA PRO A 106 2.24 10.45 4.24
C PRO A 106 2.01 9.47 5.41
N ILE A 107 0.86 8.78 5.42
CA ILE A 107 0.56 7.78 6.44
C ILE A 107 1.43 6.55 6.23
N VAL A 108 1.55 6.08 4.99
CA VAL A 108 2.41 4.93 4.64
C VAL A 108 3.84 5.23 5.03
N GLN A 109 4.38 6.37 4.59
CA GLN A 109 5.76 6.81 4.90
C GLN A 109 6.03 6.85 6.40
N ARG A 110 5.10 7.39 7.20
CA ARG A 110 5.24 7.42 8.66
C ARG A 110 5.21 6.02 9.27
N LEU A 111 4.34 5.14 8.78
CA LEU A 111 4.17 3.79 9.32
C LEU A 111 5.25 2.80 8.88
N THR A 112 6.00 3.12 7.82
CA THR A 112 7.14 2.35 7.33
C THR A 112 8.49 2.97 7.69
N GLN A 113 8.53 3.91 8.64
CA GLN A 113 9.80 4.40 9.15
C GLN A 113 10.57 3.28 9.89
N PRO A 114 11.88 3.13 9.66
CA PRO A 114 12.66 2.04 10.24
C PRO A 114 12.57 1.97 11.78
N ASP A 115 12.60 3.10 12.46
CA ASP A 115 12.49 3.18 13.93
C ASP A 115 11.16 2.62 14.43
N LEU A 116 10.05 2.97 13.77
CA LEU A 116 8.73 2.48 14.11
C LEU A 116 8.60 0.98 13.79
N LEU A 117 9.12 0.54 12.64
CA LEU A 117 9.10 -0.86 12.24
C LEU A 117 9.94 -1.75 13.16
N GLN A 118 11.12 -1.30 13.60
CA GLN A 118 11.96 -2.01 14.57
C GLN A 118 11.25 -2.20 15.91
N ARG A 119 10.53 -1.17 16.40
CA ARG A 119 9.70 -1.29 17.61
C ARG A 119 8.58 -2.32 17.42
N CYS A 120 7.94 -2.34 16.24
CA CYS A 120 6.93 -3.34 15.93
C CYS A 120 7.51 -4.77 15.90
N ALA A 121 8.70 -4.96 15.34
CA ALA A 121 9.36 -6.26 15.22
C ALA A 121 9.80 -6.83 16.58
N THR A 122 10.13 -5.96 17.54
CA THR A 122 10.56 -6.35 18.89
C THR A 122 9.41 -6.55 19.88
N MET A 123 8.15 -6.45 19.43
CA MET A 123 6.95 -6.40 20.29
C MET A 123 7.00 -5.31 21.37
N GLN A 124 7.86 -4.31 21.20
CA GLN A 124 7.89 -3.14 22.06
C GLN A 124 6.71 -2.24 21.71
N THR A 125 6.02 -1.73 22.73
CA THR A 125 4.81 -0.93 22.53
C THR A 125 5.09 0.32 21.69
N GLN A 126 4.18 0.62 20.76
CA GLN A 126 4.26 1.77 19.85
C GLN A 126 4.11 3.13 20.56
N ASN A 127 3.73 3.14 21.84
CA ASN A 127 3.53 4.36 22.61
C ASN A 127 4.81 4.67 23.38
N ALA A 128 5.59 5.65 22.91
CA ALA A 128 6.42 6.42 23.81
C ALA A 128 5.50 7.54 24.32
N ASN A 129 5.10 7.45 25.59
CA ASN A 129 4.32 8.49 26.28
C ASN A 129 5.26 9.62 26.68
#